data_AF-A0A7Y9S294-F1
#
_entry.id   AF-A0A7Y9S294-F1
#
_cell.length_a   1.000
_cell.length_b   1.000
_cell.length_c   1.000
_cell.angle_alpha   90.00
_cell.angle_beta   90.00
_cell.angle_gamma   90.00
#
_symmetry.space_group_name_H-M   'P 1'
#
loop_
_entity.id
_entity.type
_entity.pdbx_description
1 polymer ?
#
loop_
_entity_poly.entity_id
_entity_poly.type
_entity_poly.pdbx_seq_one_letter_code
_entity_poly.pdbx_strand_id
1 'polypeptide(L)'
;MSSVVLAIADLLVEVGRPLLVGVDGPDGAGKSHFARALAHELAGRGRAVQDASVDDFHHPRAHRHALGRTPETVWTRSYDYRAICRELLDPWRRGSGTPYSPTWHDLDSDQPLTAAQTVPERGILVVDGVFLQRPELIDRWDLTVYLDVPPEVTVARMARRDGTPEDPAHPDQRRYLLAQEHYRTTCDPLGAADVVVDNADWQQPAIRPLPHGGAWRRQGDEIVRTVRLPADATDRAAAIDRLVD
;
A
#
# COMPACT_ATOMS: atom_id res chain seq x y z
N MET A 1 -8.75 7.15 -16.64
CA MET A 1 -7.55 6.89 -15.81
C MET A 1 -6.40 7.89 -15.97
N SER A 2 -6.15 8.49 -17.16
CA SER A 2 -4.91 9.27 -17.38
C SER A 2 -4.77 10.56 -16.55
N SER A 3 -5.83 11.35 -16.33
CA SER A 3 -5.68 12.66 -15.66
C SER A 3 -5.22 12.57 -14.20
N VAL A 4 -5.76 11.63 -13.41
CA VAL A 4 -5.38 11.43 -12.01
C VAL A 4 -3.94 10.92 -11.89
N VAL A 5 -3.56 9.94 -12.71
CA VAL A 5 -2.19 9.41 -12.73
C VAL A 5 -1.18 10.50 -13.11
N LEU A 6 -1.49 11.30 -14.14
CA LEU A 6 -0.66 12.43 -14.55
C LEU A 6 -0.49 13.45 -13.42
N ALA A 7 -1.59 13.83 -12.77
CA ALA A 7 -1.58 14.79 -11.67
C ALA A 7 -0.72 14.30 -10.50
N ILE A 8 -0.72 13.00 -10.19
CA ILE A 8 0.13 12.43 -9.14
C ILE A 8 1.59 12.35 -9.59
N ALA A 9 1.85 11.97 -10.85
CA ALA A 9 3.20 11.92 -11.39
C ALA A 9 3.87 13.31 -11.40
N ASP A 10 3.11 14.38 -11.66
CA ASP A 10 3.60 15.77 -11.60
C ASP A 10 4.16 16.16 -10.22
N LEU A 11 3.65 15.54 -9.15
CA LEU A 11 4.11 15.80 -7.77
C LEU A 11 5.49 15.19 -7.51
N LEU A 12 5.82 14.11 -8.20
CA LEU A 12 6.97 13.24 -7.90
C LEU A 12 8.17 13.50 -8.83
N VAL A 13 7.92 13.91 -10.07
CA VAL A 13 8.91 13.91 -11.16
C VAL A 13 10.14 14.79 -10.90
N GLU A 14 9.97 15.88 -10.16
CA GLU A 14 11.06 16.83 -9.91
C GLU A 14 11.93 16.48 -8.71
N VAL A 15 11.47 15.60 -7.80
CA VAL A 15 12.18 15.36 -6.53
C VAL A 15 13.53 14.67 -6.75
N GLY A 16 14.60 15.25 -6.25
CA GLY A 16 15.98 14.83 -6.53
C GLY A 16 16.50 13.62 -5.75
N ARG A 17 15.67 12.97 -4.91
CA ARG A 17 16.06 11.83 -4.06
C ARG A 17 15.21 10.58 -4.32
N PRO A 18 15.57 9.41 -3.77
CA PRO A 18 14.69 8.25 -3.77
C PRO A 18 13.37 8.55 -3.05
N LEU A 19 12.27 8.08 -3.62
CA LEU A 19 10.92 8.26 -3.09
C LEU A 19 10.22 6.93 -2.83
N LEU A 20 9.42 6.89 -1.76
CA LEU A 20 8.52 5.80 -1.40
C LEU A 20 7.07 6.23 -1.56
N VAL A 21 6.36 5.61 -2.51
CA VAL A 21 4.94 5.88 -2.79
C VAL A 21 4.10 4.65 -2.47
N GLY A 22 3.13 4.79 -1.56
CA GLY A 22 2.15 3.76 -1.25
C GLY A 22 0.86 3.95 -2.05
N VAL A 23 0.36 2.89 -2.68
CA VAL A 23 -0.97 2.83 -3.33
C VAL A 23 -1.84 1.86 -2.53
N ASP A 24 -2.58 2.40 -1.58
CA ASP A 24 -3.40 1.67 -0.62
C ASP A 24 -4.87 1.58 -1.07
N GLY A 25 -5.60 0.64 -0.48
CA GLY A 25 -7.02 0.43 -0.73
C GLY A 25 -7.45 -1.02 -0.51
N PRO A 26 -8.75 -1.31 -0.46
CA PRO A 26 -9.25 -2.66 -0.27
C PRO A 26 -8.91 -3.59 -1.45
N ASP A 27 -9.02 -4.90 -1.24
CA ASP A 27 -9.01 -5.89 -2.32
C ASP A 27 -10.06 -5.52 -3.38
N GLY A 28 -9.78 -5.78 -4.66
CA GLY A 28 -10.67 -5.35 -5.75
C GLY A 28 -10.71 -3.84 -6.03
N ALA A 29 -9.96 -3.00 -5.29
CA ALA A 29 -9.94 -1.55 -5.53
C ALA A 29 -9.21 -1.14 -6.82
N GLY A 30 -8.43 -2.03 -7.44
CA GLY A 30 -7.64 -1.73 -8.64
C GLY A 30 -6.23 -1.18 -8.37
N LYS A 31 -5.70 -1.36 -7.15
CA LYS A 31 -4.39 -0.84 -6.72
C LYS A 31 -3.25 -1.21 -7.66
N SER A 32 -3.07 -2.49 -7.97
CA SER A 32 -1.96 -2.94 -8.82
C SER A 32 -2.08 -2.43 -10.26
N HIS A 33 -3.31 -2.13 -10.74
CA HIS A 33 -3.50 -1.48 -12.03
C HIS A 33 -3.11 0.01 -11.97
N PHE A 34 -3.55 0.71 -10.93
CA PHE A 34 -3.21 2.10 -10.69
C PHE A 34 -1.70 2.32 -10.47
N ALA A 35 -1.08 1.49 -9.63
CA ALA A 35 0.35 1.54 -9.32
C ALA A 35 1.21 1.30 -10.56
N ARG A 36 0.87 0.30 -11.39
CA ARG A 36 1.57 0.07 -12.67
C ARG A 36 1.39 1.22 -13.65
N ALA A 37 0.21 1.82 -13.73
CA ALA A 37 -0.01 2.99 -14.57
C ALA A 37 0.80 4.20 -14.11
N LEU A 38 0.87 4.45 -12.80
CA LEU A 38 1.71 5.48 -12.22
C LEU A 38 3.19 5.21 -12.48
N ALA A 39 3.63 3.98 -12.30
CA ALA A 39 5.02 3.59 -12.55
C ALA A 39 5.40 3.78 -14.02
N HIS A 40 4.53 3.37 -14.95
CA HIS A 40 4.72 3.56 -16.38
C HIS A 40 4.80 5.04 -16.76
N GLU A 41 3.91 5.87 -16.21
CA GLU A 41 3.93 7.33 -16.45
C GLU A 41 5.24 7.97 -15.94
N LEU A 42 5.66 7.64 -14.72
CA LEU A 42 6.91 8.14 -14.14
C LEU A 42 8.15 7.69 -14.94
N ALA A 43 8.16 6.44 -15.39
CA ALA A 43 9.23 5.91 -16.24
C ALA A 43 9.28 6.62 -17.60
N GLY A 44 8.11 6.89 -18.22
CA GLY A 44 8.00 7.68 -19.44
C GLY A 44 8.54 9.10 -19.32
N ARG A 45 8.60 9.64 -18.09
CA ARG A 45 9.21 10.94 -17.76
C ARG A 45 10.69 10.84 -17.36
N GLY A 46 11.33 9.70 -17.59
CA GLY A 46 12.76 9.49 -17.36
C GLY A 46 13.15 9.18 -15.91
N ARG A 47 12.20 8.82 -15.04
CA ARG A 47 12.51 8.35 -13.68
C ARG A 47 12.86 6.86 -13.70
N ALA A 48 13.81 6.45 -12.85
CA ALA A 48 13.99 5.04 -12.53
C ALA A 48 12.89 4.62 -11.55
N VAL A 49 12.04 3.67 -11.94
CA VAL A 49 10.90 3.26 -11.13
C VAL A 49 10.96 1.77 -10.86
N GLN A 50 10.69 1.38 -9.62
CA GLN A 50 10.46 -0.01 -9.21
C GLN A 50 9.00 -0.11 -8.74
N ASP A 51 8.23 -1.05 -9.30
CA ASP A 51 6.94 -1.46 -8.76
C ASP A 51 7.13 -2.64 -7.79
N ALA A 52 6.40 -2.65 -6.68
CA ALA A 52 6.40 -3.77 -5.74
C ALA A 52 4.99 -3.95 -5.16
N SER A 53 4.70 -5.14 -4.64
CA SER A 53 3.47 -5.38 -3.92
C SER A 53 3.74 -5.89 -2.51
N VAL A 54 2.91 -5.50 -1.56
CA VAL A 54 2.90 -6.13 -0.23
C VAL A 54 2.51 -7.61 -0.32
N ASP A 55 1.83 -8.00 -1.40
CA ASP A 55 1.51 -9.41 -1.68
C ASP A 55 2.77 -10.28 -1.85
N ASP A 56 3.93 -9.70 -2.22
CA ASP A 56 5.21 -10.40 -2.30
C ASP A 56 5.88 -10.63 -0.92
N PHE A 57 5.24 -10.16 0.15
CA PHE A 57 5.68 -10.26 1.54
C PHE A 57 4.65 -10.97 2.42
N HIS A 58 3.81 -11.83 1.83
CA HIS A 58 2.92 -12.68 2.60
C HIS A 58 3.70 -13.57 3.57
N HIS A 59 3.14 -13.81 4.75
CA HIS A 59 3.61 -14.92 5.56
C HIS A 59 3.31 -16.26 4.86
N PRO A 60 4.12 -17.31 5.09
CA PRO A 60 3.85 -18.64 4.57
C PRO A 60 2.45 -19.12 4.94
N ARG A 61 1.82 -19.90 4.04
CA ARG A 61 0.44 -20.37 4.22
C ARG A 61 0.20 -21.07 5.56
N ALA A 62 1.18 -21.84 6.03
CA ALA A 62 1.15 -22.50 7.32
C ALA A 62 0.96 -21.51 8.48
N HIS A 63 1.67 -20.37 8.45
CA HIS A 63 1.52 -19.30 9.43
C HIS A 63 0.15 -18.61 9.33
N ARG A 64 -0.26 -18.24 8.11
CA ARG A 64 -1.51 -17.50 7.85
C ARG A 64 -2.76 -18.24 8.29
N HIS A 65 -2.75 -19.57 8.19
CA HIS A 65 -3.93 -20.40 8.46
C HIS A 65 -3.85 -21.19 9.77
N ALA A 66 -2.73 -21.11 10.51
CA ALA A 66 -2.57 -21.82 11.78
C ALA A 66 -3.68 -21.52 12.80
N LEU A 67 -4.25 -20.30 12.76
CA LEU A 67 -5.33 -19.87 13.66
C LEU A 67 -6.69 -19.71 12.93
N GLY A 68 -6.85 -20.40 11.80
CA GLY A 68 -8.05 -20.31 10.97
C GLY A 68 -8.07 -19.12 10.02
N ARG A 69 -9.17 -19.01 9.25
CA ARG A 69 -9.37 -17.99 8.21
C ARG A 69 -10.43 -16.98 8.67
N THR A 70 -10.04 -16.07 9.55
CA THR A 70 -10.94 -15.09 10.20
C THR A 70 -10.54 -13.65 9.81
N PRO A 71 -11.37 -12.64 10.09
CA PRO A 71 -10.98 -11.24 9.90
C PRO A 71 -9.70 -10.88 10.65
N GLU A 72 -9.56 -11.40 11.88
CA GLU A 72 -8.40 -11.15 12.73
C GLU A 72 -7.13 -11.71 12.10
N THR A 73 -7.17 -12.93 11.54
CA THR A 73 -5.98 -13.51 10.89
C THR A 73 -5.65 -12.83 9.56
N VAL A 74 -6.64 -12.29 8.84
CA VAL A 74 -6.38 -11.40 7.69
C VAL A 74 -5.61 -10.15 8.14
N TRP A 75 -6.02 -9.54 9.25
CA TRP A 75 -5.38 -8.33 9.78
C TRP A 75 -3.99 -8.57 10.39
N THR A 76 -3.79 -9.64 11.15
CA THR A 76 -2.56 -9.84 11.94
C THR A 76 -1.54 -10.76 11.29
N ARG A 77 -1.95 -11.62 10.36
CA ARG A 77 -1.09 -12.71 9.85
C ARG A 77 -0.91 -12.74 8.35
N SER A 78 -1.54 -11.87 7.57
CA SER A 78 -1.38 -11.91 6.12
C SER A 78 0.05 -11.63 5.68
N TYR A 79 0.69 -10.61 6.26
CA TYR A 79 1.92 -10.04 5.74
C TYR A 79 3.02 -9.93 6.79
N ASP A 80 4.26 -10.18 6.37
CA ASP A 80 5.45 -9.96 7.17
C ASP A 80 5.94 -8.51 7.02
N TYR A 81 5.34 -7.62 7.81
CA TYR A 81 5.70 -6.20 7.77
C TYR A 81 7.15 -5.93 8.24
N ARG A 82 7.75 -6.85 9.00
CA ARG A 82 9.17 -6.75 9.37
C ARG A 82 10.05 -7.03 8.16
N ALA A 83 9.70 -8.06 7.37
CA ALA A 83 10.41 -8.38 6.14
C ALA A 83 10.31 -7.24 5.11
N ILE A 84 9.10 -6.71 4.84
CA ILE A 84 8.98 -5.61 3.86
C ILE A 84 9.75 -4.36 4.30
N CYS A 85 9.75 -4.03 5.60
CA CYS A 85 10.57 -2.92 6.09
C CYS A 85 12.06 -3.19 5.86
N ARG A 86 12.56 -4.34 6.33
CA ARG A 86 13.98 -4.66 6.31
C ARG A 86 14.54 -4.80 4.89
N GLU A 87 13.81 -5.48 4.02
CA GLU A 87 14.29 -5.87 2.69
C GLU A 87 13.99 -4.84 1.61
N LEU A 88 12.95 -4.02 1.77
CA LEU A 88 12.48 -3.11 0.74
C LEU A 88 12.44 -1.66 1.21
N LEU A 89 11.64 -1.33 2.22
CA LEU A 89 11.37 0.09 2.55
C LEU A 89 12.57 0.78 3.21
N ASP A 90 13.20 0.16 4.19
CA ASP A 90 14.35 0.74 4.91
C ASP A 90 15.56 0.96 4.00
N PRO A 91 15.91 0.04 3.07
CA PRO A 91 16.89 0.32 2.03
C PRO A 91 16.61 1.59 1.22
N TRP A 92 15.37 1.79 0.78
CA TRP A 92 14.96 2.96 0.02
C TRP A 92 15.03 4.25 0.85
N ARG A 93 14.73 4.18 2.15
CA ARG A 93 14.90 5.31 3.09
C ARG A 93 16.36 5.64 3.38
N ARG A 94 17.25 4.64 3.41
CA ARG A 94 18.70 4.86 3.54
C ARG A 94 19.27 5.56 2.31
N GLY A 95 18.66 5.35 1.15
CA GLY A 95 18.92 6.10 -0.06
C GLY A 95 19.75 5.33 -1.09
N SER A 96 20.23 6.07 -2.08
CA SER A 96 20.84 5.56 -3.29
C SER A 96 22.03 4.61 -3.04
N GLY A 97 22.14 3.55 -3.84
CA GLY A 97 23.21 2.55 -3.74
C GLY A 97 22.97 1.49 -2.67
N THR A 98 21.97 1.66 -1.81
CA THR A 98 21.61 0.64 -0.81
C THR A 98 21.01 -0.60 -1.49
N PRO A 99 21.43 -1.83 -1.15
CA PRO A 99 20.83 -3.04 -1.70
C PRO A 99 19.42 -3.28 -1.13
N TYR A 100 18.50 -3.74 -1.96
CA TYR A 100 17.11 -4.06 -1.59
C TYR A 100 16.60 -5.28 -2.37
N SER A 101 15.53 -5.90 -1.85
CA SER A 101 14.80 -6.96 -2.54
C SER A 101 13.30 -6.60 -2.61
N PRO A 102 12.69 -6.55 -3.81
CA PRO A 102 11.25 -6.29 -3.95
C PRO A 102 10.39 -7.50 -3.58
N THR A 103 10.99 -8.67 -3.34
CA THR A 103 10.32 -9.94 -3.08
C THR A 103 10.98 -10.64 -1.90
N TRP A 104 10.19 -11.20 -0.98
CA TRP A 104 10.72 -11.82 0.24
C TRP A 104 11.27 -13.23 0.01
N HIS A 105 10.48 -14.06 -0.68
CA HIS A 105 10.81 -15.44 -1.05
C HIS A 105 9.94 -15.82 -2.26
N ASP A 106 10.30 -16.92 -2.93
CA ASP A 106 9.39 -17.54 -3.89
C ASP A 106 8.16 -18.08 -3.14
N LEU A 107 6.99 -17.48 -3.38
CA LEU A 107 5.77 -17.79 -2.62
C LEU A 107 5.25 -19.23 -2.81
N ASP A 108 5.67 -19.91 -3.88
CA ASP A 108 5.28 -21.28 -4.20
C ASP A 108 6.23 -22.32 -3.58
N SER A 109 7.53 -22.04 -3.52
CA SER A 109 8.59 -22.95 -3.08
C SER A 109 9.25 -22.58 -1.74
N ASP A 110 8.93 -21.42 -1.18
CA ASP A 110 9.47 -20.87 0.08
C ASP A 110 11.00 -20.63 0.04
N GLN A 111 11.59 -20.51 -1.15
CA GLN A 111 13.04 -20.32 -1.30
C GLN A 111 13.46 -18.85 -1.35
N PRO A 112 14.60 -18.47 -0.74
CA PRO A 112 15.15 -17.11 -0.84
C PRO A 112 15.55 -16.74 -2.27
N LEU A 113 15.16 -15.55 -2.72
CA LEU A 113 15.59 -15.00 -4.02
C LEU A 113 16.95 -14.31 -3.87
N THR A 114 17.85 -14.51 -4.84
CA THR A 114 19.30 -14.28 -4.67
C THR A 114 19.88 -13.03 -5.35
N ALA A 115 19.06 -12.14 -5.91
CA ALA A 115 19.58 -10.94 -6.59
C ALA A 115 19.02 -9.65 -5.97
N ALA A 116 19.78 -9.07 -5.03
CA ALA A 116 19.49 -7.74 -4.52
C ALA A 116 19.73 -6.69 -5.62
N GLN A 117 18.76 -5.81 -5.81
CA GLN A 117 18.89 -4.62 -6.63
C GLN A 117 19.47 -3.46 -5.80
N THR A 118 19.89 -2.36 -6.43
CA THR A 118 20.35 -1.16 -5.71
C THR A 118 19.42 0.02 -5.93
N VAL A 119 19.17 0.78 -4.87
CA VAL A 119 18.30 1.97 -4.92
C VAL A 119 18.89 3.00 -5.88
N PRO A 120 18.15 3.46 -6.91
CA PRO A 120 18.63 4.50 -7.83
C PRO A 120 18.68 5.88 -7.17
N GLU A 121 19.58 6.78 -7.60
CA GLU A 121 19.73 8.15 -7.05
C GLU A 121 18.44 8.97 -7.05
N ARG A 122 17.69 8.90 -8.16
CA ARG A 122 16.37 9.55 -8.32
C ARG A 122 15.26 8.51 -8.49
N GLY A 123 15.42 7.37 -7.81
CA GLY A 123 14.48 6.26 -7.87
C GLY A 123 13.09 6.63 -7.33
N ILE A 124 12.05 5.96 -7.81
CA ILE A 124 10.73 5.97 -7.19
C ILE A 124 10.30 4.52 -7.00
N LEU A 125 10.01 4.13 -5.75
CA LEU A 125 9.40 2.85 -5.44
C LEU A 125 7.89 3.07 -5.28
N VAL A 126 7.11 2.41 -6.13
CA VAL A 126 5.64 2.42 -6.04
C VAL A 126 5.20 1.08 -5.48
N VAL A 127 4.67 1.08 -4.27
CA VAL A 127 4.22 -0.13 -3.56
C VAL A 127 2.70 -0.16 -3.52
N ASP A 128 2.08 -1.21 -4.05
CA ASP A 128 0.64 -1.44 -3.90
C ASP A 128 0.33 -2.52 -2.87
N GLY A 129 -0.80 -2.39 -2.17
CA GLY A 129 -1.21 -3.39 -1.19
C GLY A 129 -2.38 -2.94 -0.34
N VAL A 130 -2.93 -3.87 0.43
CA VAL A 130 -3.88 -3.52 1.50
C VAL A 130 -3.09 -3.11 2.74
N PHE A 131 -3.69 -2.24 3.55
CA PHE A 131 -3.18 -1.90 4.88
C PHE A 131 -1.82 -1.18 4.88
N LEU A 132 -1.52 -0.35 3.87
CA LEU A 132 -0.22 0.34 3.80
C LEU A 132 -0.07 1.47 4.82
N GLN A 133 -1.17 1.96 5.39
CA GLN A 133 -1.19 3.07 6.35
C GLN A 133 -1.29 2.59 7.81
N ARG A 134 -0.86 1.36 8.10
CA ARG A 134 -0.76 0.83 9.47
C ARG A 134 0.34 1.52 10.27
N PRO A 135 0.32 1.45 11.62
CA PRO A 135 1.39 2.00 12.46
C PRO A 135 2.80 1.51 12.07
N GLU A 136 2.92 0.26 11.58
CA GLU A 136 4.20 -0.30 11.13
C GLU A 136 4.73 0.33 9.85
N LEU A 137 3.91 1.04 9.07
CA LEU A 137 4.25 1.49 7.71
C LEU A 137 4.03 2.99 7.48
N ILE A 138 3.16 3.61 8.28
CA ILE A 138 2.60 4.93 8.02
C ILE A 138 3.65 6.05 7.89
N ASP A 139 4.78 5.97 8.59
CA ASP A 139 5.85 6.96 8.58
C ASP A 139 6.95 6.69 7.53
N ARG A 140 6.84 5.61 6.75
CA ARG A 140 7.80 5.28 5.70
C ARG A 140 7.50 5.95 4.35
N TRP A 141 6.24 6.28 4.09
CA TRP A 141 5.80 6.81 2.79
C TRP A 141 6.06 8.30 2.66
N ASP A 142 6.64 8.69 1.52
CA ASP A 142 6.72 10.09 1.10
C ASP A 142 5.38 10.59 0.55
N LEU A 143 4.63 9.70 -0.11
CA LEU A 143 3.28 9.94 -0.61
C LEU A 143 2.43 8.67 -0.45
N THR A 144 1.22 8.79 0.08
CA THR A 144 0.22 7.72 0.07
C THR A 144 -1.02 8.08 -0.72
N VAL A 145 -1.34 7.26 -1.72
CA VAL A 145 -2.58 7.33 -2.50
C VAL A 145 -3.53 6.27 -1.99
N TYR A 146 -4.71 6.65 -1.50
CA TYR A 146 -5.76 5.71 -1.11
C TYR A 146 -6.83 5.62 -2.19
N LEU A 147 -7.05 4.41 -2.73
CA LEU A 147 -8.13 4.12 -3.66
C LEU A 147 -9.39 3.77 -2.88
N ASP A 148 -10.32 4.73 -2.82
CA ASP A 148 -11.61 4.56 -2.18
C ASP A 148 -12.60 3.92 -3.14
N VAL A 149 -13.09 2.73 -2.75
CA VAL A 149 -14.02 1.92 -3.55
C VAL A 149 -15.04 1.29 -2.61
N PRO A 150 -16.35 1.45 -2.87
CA PRO A 150 -17.38 0.85 -2.03
C PRO A 150 -17.27 -0.69 -1.95
N PRO A 151 -17.56 -1.32 -0.80
CA PRO A 151 -17.48 -2.77 -0.61
C PRO A 151 -18.24 -3.60 -1.65
N GLU A 152 -19.43 -3.15 -2.07
CA GLU A 152 -20.24 -3.83 -3.08
C GLU A 152 -19.54 -3.86 -4.44
N VAL A 153 -18.79 -2.82 -4.78
CA VAL A 153 -18.02 -2.74 -6.02
C VAL A 153 -16.79 -3.64 -5.93
N THR A 154 -16.08 -3.63 -4.80
CA THR A 154 -14.90 -4.49 -4.62
C THR A 154 -15.24 -5.97 -4.64
N VAL A 155 -16.30 -6.39 -3.93
CA VAL A 155 -16.80 -7.78 -3.93
C VAL A 155 -17.17 -8.21 -5.35
N ALA A 156 -17.96 -7.40 -6.08
CA ALA A 156 -18.34 -7.73 -7.45
C ALA A 156 -17.12 -7.84 -8.39
N ARG A 157 -16.10 -6.99 -8.22
CA ARG A 157 -14.85 -7.07 -9.00
C ARG A 157 -14.06 -8.33 -8.68
N MET A 158 -13.91 -8.69 -7.40
CA MET A 158 -13.22 -9.91 -6.99
C MET A 158 -13.97 -11.16 -7.46
N ALA A 159 -15.29 -11.17 -7.44
CA ALA A 159 -16.08 -12.30 -7.92
C ALA A 159 -15.85 -12.53 -9.42
N ARG A 160 -15.88 -11.44 -10.22
CA ARG A 160 -15.61 -11.50 -11.67
C ARG A 160 -14.17 -11.88 -12.00
N ARG A 161 -13.19 -11.37 -11.26
CA ARG A 161 -11.76 -11.58 -11.53
C ARG A 161 -11.28 -12.96 -11.08
N ASP A 162 -11.65 -13.35 -9.85
CA ASP A 162 -11.04 -14.49 -9.15
C ASP A 162 -12.02 -15.65 -8.93
N GLY A 163 -13.28 -15.52 -9.35
CA GLY A 163 -14.33 -16.51 -9.09
C GLY A 163 -14.72 -16.61 -7.61
N THR A 164 -14.46 -15.56 -6.82
CA THR A 164 -14.89 -15.51 -5.42
C THR A 164 -16.42 -15.36 -5.31
N PRO A 165 -17.03 -15.75 -4.17
CA PRO A 165 -18.48 -15.62 -4.00
C PRO A 165 -18.97 -14.17 -4.14
N GLU A 166 -20.05 -13.96 -4.88
CA GLU A 166 -20.64 -12.62 -5.09
C GLU A 166 -21.34 -12.07 -3.84
N ASP A 167 -21.74 -12.95 -2.91
CA ASP A 167 -22.42 -12.58 -1.67
C ASP A 167 -21.43 -12.00 -0.63
N PRO A 168 -21.56 -10.71 -0.25
CA PRO A 168 -20.72 -10.12 0.80
C PRO A 168 -20.84 -10.81 2.16
N ALA A 169 -21.95 -11.50 2.44
CA ALA A 169 -22.15 -12.25 3.67
C ALA A 169 -21.43 -13.61 3.66
N HIS A 170 -20.96 -14.08 2.50
CA HIS A 170 -20.20 -15.32 2.41
C HIS A 170 -18.92 -15.24 3.27
N PRO A 171 -18.57 -16.28 4.06
CA PRO A 171 -17.42 -16.25 4.97
C PRO A 171 -16.09 -15.82 4.33
N ASP A 172 -15.84 -16.25 3.08
CA ASP A 172 -14.64 -15.85 2.34
C ASP A 172 -14.57 -14.35 2.00
N GLN A 173 -15.71 -13.68 1.79
CA GLN A 173 -15.75 -12.23 1.61
C GLN A 173 -15.75 -11.50 2.94
N ARG A 174 -16.60 -11.96 3.86
CA ARG A 174 -16.82 -11.34 5.17
C ARG A 174 -15.52 -11.18 5.96
N ARG A 175 -14.58 -12.12 5.85
CA ARG A 175 -13.28 -11.98 6.53
C ARG A 175 -12.46 -10.79 6.04
N TYR A 176 -12.41 -10.51 4.74
CA TYR A 176 -11.67 -9.37 4.20
C TYR A 176 -12.41 -8.08 4.50
N LEU A 177 -13.73 -8.06 4.32
CA LEU A 177 -14.55 -6.88 4.58
C LEU A 177 -14.46 -6.42 6.04
N LEU A 178 -14.51 -7.35 7.00
CA LEU A 178 -14.37 -7.01 8.42
C LEU A 178 -12.94 -6.61 8.80
N ALA A 179 -11.91 -7.18 8.16
CA ALA A 179 -10.53 -6.72 8.35
C ALA A 179 -10.33 -5.29 7.80
N GLN A 180 -10.95 -4.96 6.67
CA GLN A 180 -10.96 -3.62 6.10
C GLN A 180 -11.75 -2.62 6.98
N GLU A 181 -12.85 -3.04 7.59
CA GLU A 181 -13.55 -2.22 8.59
C GLU A 181 -12.67 -1.95 9.82
N HIS A 182 -12.02 -2.99 10.35
CA HIS A 182 -11.08 -2.83 11.45
C HIS A 182 -9.95 -1.86 11.10
N TYR A 183 -9.40 -1.99 9.88
CA TYR A 183 -8.39 -1.07 9.38
C TYR A 183 -8.88 0.37 9.31
N ARG A 184 -10.06 0.61 8.74
CA ARG A 184 -10.64 1.95 8.63
C ARG A 184 -10.88 2.58 9.99
N THR A 185 -11.41 1.81 10.94
CA THR A 185 -11.73 2.32 12.28
C THR A 185 -10.49 2.60 13.13
N THR A 186 -9.42 1.81 12.97
CA THR A 186 -8.21 1.95 13.80
C THR A 186 -7.14 2.86 13.20
N CYS A 187 -7.05 2.95 11.88
CA CYS A 187 -5.97 3.65 11.19
C CYS A 187 -6.41 4.87 10.38
N ASP A 188 -7.71 5.05 10.13
CA ASP A 188 -8.27 6.13 9.30
C ASP A 188 -7.47 6.38 8.00
N PRO A 189 -7.36 5.39 7.10
CA PRO A 189 -6.54 5.53 5.90
C PRO A 189 -7.05 6.65 4.97
N LEU A 190 -8.35 6.90 4.95
CA LEU A 190 -8.98 8.02 4.24
C LEU A 190 -8.48 9.38 4.77
N GLY A 191 -8.42 9.56 6.09
CA GLY A 191 -7.95 10.81 6.70
C GLY A 191 -6.42 10.95 6.74
N ALA A 192 -5.68 9.84 6.71
CA ALA A 192 -4.22 9.83 6.76
C ALA A 192 -3.54 9.82 5.37
N ALA A 193 -4.29 9.58 4.29
CA ALA A 193 -3.78 9.57 2.93
C ALA A 193 -3.46 10.99 2.43
N ASP A 194 -2.48 11.07 1.54
CA ASP A 194 -2.04 12.30 0.89
C ASP A 194 -2.93 12.67 -0.29
N VAL A 195 -3.40 11.64 -1.01
CA VAL A 195 -4.35 11.74 -2.11
C VAL A 195 -5.37 10.63 -1.93
N VAL A 196 -6.65 10.99 -1.93
CA VAL A 196 -7.74 10.00 -2.00
C VAL A 196 -8.31 10.04 -3.41
N VAL A 197 -8.41 8.86 -4.02
CA VAL A 197 -8.98 8.69 -5.36
C VAL A 197 -10.26 7.89 -5.23
N ASP A 198 -11.39 8.47 -5.62
CA ASP A 198 -12.60 7.69 -5.90
C ASP A 198 -12.31 6.83 -7.13
N ASN A 199 -12.28 5.51 -6.93
CA ASN A 199 -12.02 4.53 -7.98
C ASN A 199 -13.18 3.53 -8.14
N ALA A 200 -14.40 3.93 -7.76
CA ALA A 200 -15.62 3.14 -7.94
C ALA A 200 -15.89 2.84 -9.43
N ASP A 201 -15.68 3.84 -10.30
CA ASP A 201 -15.52 3.66 -11.74
C ASP A 201 -14.05 3.84 -12.13
N TRP A 202 -13.35 2.73 -12.38
CA TRP A 202 -11.94 2.74 -12.76
C TRP A 202 -11.66 3.36 -14.14
N GLN A 203 -12.70 3.54 -14.97
CA GLN A 203 -12.57 4.26 -16.23
C GLN A 203 -12.51 5.78 -16.00
N GLN A 204 -13.22 6.26 -14.99
CA GLN A 204 -13.35 7.67 -14.61
C GLN A 204 -12.94 7.94 -13.15
N PRO A 205 -11.69 7.65 -12.74
CA PRO A 205 -11.25 7.94 -11.40
C PRO A 205 -11.17 9.45 -11.16
N ALA A 206 -11.46 9.87 -9.93
CA ALA A 206 -11.43 11.28 -9.54
C ALA A 206 -10.72 11.48 -8.20
N ILE A 207 -9.92 12.55 -8.09
CA ILE A 207 -9.32 12.94 -6.81
C ILE A 207 -10.43 13.53 -5.92
N ARG A 208 -10.60 12.99 -4.72
CA ARG A 208 -11.52 13.53 -3.72
C ARG A 208 -10.87 14.73 -3.02
N PRO A 209 -11.57 15.88 -2.90
CA PRO A 209 -11.07 16.98 -2.08
C PRO A 209 -11.06 16.55 -0.61
N LEU A 210 -9.88 16.60 0.02
CA LEU A 210 -9.73 16.29 1.44
C LEU A 210 -10.22 17.48 2.29
N PRO A 211 -11.03 17.25 3.34
CA PRO A 211 -11.57 18.32 4.20
C PRO A 211 -10.51 19.07 5.00
N HIS A 212 -9.32 18.49 5.14
CA HIS A 212 -8.13 19.16 5.67
C HIS A 212 -7.09 19.15 4.57
N GLY A 213 -6.68 20.34 4.09
CA GLY A 213 -5.72 20.48 2.99
C GLY A 213 -4.55 19.49 3.12
N GLY A 214 -4.18 18.87 2.00
CA GLY A 214 -3.39 17.63 1.92
C GLY A 214 -2.29 17.48 2.97
N ALA A 215 -2.13 16.26 3.48
CA ALA A 215 -1.15 15.91 4.50
C ALA A 215 0.31 16.06 4.03
N TRP A 216 0.54 16.32 2.74
CA TRP A 216 1.85 16.61 2.19
C TRP A 216 1.88 17.95 1.44
N ARG A 217 3.08 18.53 1.33
CA ARG A 217 3.36 19.74 0.56
C ARG A 217 4.71 19.61 -0.13
N ARG A 218 4.79 20.07 -1.38
CA ARG A 218 6.08 20.25 -2.06
C ARG A 218 6.75 21.53 -1.54
N GLN A 219 8.00 21.42 -1.10
CA GLN A 219 8.83 22.54 -0.66
C GLN A 219 10.13 22.53 -1.47
N GLY A 220 10.16 23.27 -2.58
CA GLY A 220 11.26 23.20 -3.54
C GLY A 220 11.34 21.81 -4.18
N ASP A 221 12.45 21.11 -3.96
CA ASP A 221 12.69 19.75 -4.45
C ASP A 221 12.42 18.67 -3.39
N GLU A 222 11.82 19.04 -2.27
CA GLU A 222 11.41 18.13 -1.21
C GLU A 222 9.89 17.91 -1.16
N ILE A 223 9.50 16.71 -0.74
CA ILE A 223 8.14 16.39 -0.30
C ILE A 223 8.16 16.34 1.22
N VAL A 224 7.35 17.18 1.86
CA VAL A 224 7.19 17.24 3.31
C VAL A 224 5.81 16.72 3.66
N ARG A 225 5.74 15.75 4.58
CA ARG A 225 4.49 15.14 5.03
C ARG A 225 4.28 15.34 6.52
N THR A 226 3.06 15.69 6.91
CA THR A 226 2.60 15.68 8.30
C THR A 226 1.89 14.36 8.56
N VAL A 227 2.56 13.43 9.25
CA VAL A 227 1.94 12.16 9.61
C VAL A 227 0.92 12.41 10.73
N ARG A 228 -0.37 12.24 10.43
CA ARG A 228 -1.41 12.15 11.44
C ARG A 228 -1.49 10.70 11.89
N LEU A 229 -0.99 10.44 13.08
CA LEU A 229 -1.17 9.15 13.72
C LEU A 229 -2.50 9.17 14.52
N PRO A 230 -3.15 8.00 14.76
CA PRO A 230 -4.39 7.93 15.54
C PRO A 230 -4.25 8.67 16.88
N ALA A 231 -5.26 9.44 17.29
CA ALA A 231 -5.15 10.36 18.43
C ALA A 231 -4.75 9.67 19.75
N ASP A 232 -5.10 8.39 19.91
CA ASP A 232 -4.81 7.60 21.10
C ASP A 232 -3.43 6.91 21.00
N ALA A 233 -2.52 7.26 21.90
CA ALA A 233 -1.17 6.71 21.98
C ALA A 233 -1.15 5.28 22.54
N THR A 234 -2.13 4.91 23.36
CA THR A 234 -2.31 3.57 23.93
C THR A 234 -2.82 2.60 22.89
N ASP A 235 -3.79 3.00 22.06
CA ASP A 235 -4.25 2.18 20.93
C ASP A 235 -3.12 1.91 19.93
N ARG A 236 -2.27 2.91 19.70
CA ARG A 236 -1.08 2.76 18.84
C ARG A 236 -0.05 1.82 19.43
N ALA A 237 0.31 1.99 20.70
CA ALA A 237 1.27 1.12 21.38
C ALA A 237 0.75 -0.32 21.47
N ALA A 238 -0.52 -0.51 21.86
CA ALA A 238 -1.13 -1.83 21.95
C ALA A 238 -1.33 -2.50 20.58
N ALA A 239 -1.54 -1.74 19.51
CA ALA A 239 -1.56 -2.29 18.14
C ALA A 239 -0.17 -2.76 17.71
N ILE A 240 0.87 -1.97 17.96
CA ILE A 240 2.26 -2.30 17.66
C ILE A 240 2.72 -3.52 18.48
N ASP A 241 2.48 -3.53 19.80
CA ASP A 241 2.88 -4.63 20.68
C ASP A 241 2.23 -5.97 20.28
N ARG A 242 0.95 -5.96 19.89
CA ARG A 242 0.22 -7.16 19.41
C ARG A 242 0.70 -7.71 18.06
N LEU A 243 1.54 -6.98 17.34
CA LEU A 243 2.09 -7.39 16.04
C LEU A 243 3.56 -7.83 16.15
N VAL A 244 4.16 -7.64 17.32
CA VAL A 244 5.56 -7.94 17.61
C VAL A 244 5.71 -9.32 18.26
N ASP A 245 4.63 -9.86 18.82
CA ASP A 245 4.48 -11.20 19.43
C ASP A 245 3.91 -12.25 18.46
#